data_AF-A0A9X3JZA8-F1
#
_entry.id   AF-A0A9X3JZA8-F1
#
_cell.length_a   1.000
_cell.length_b   1.000
_cell.length_c   1.000
_cell.angle_alpha   90.00
_cell.angle_beta   90.00
_cell.angle_gamma   90.00
#
_symmetry.space_group_name_H-M   'P 1'
#
loop_
_entity.id
_entity.type
_entity.pdbx_description
1 polymer ?
#
loop_
_entity_poly.entity_id
_entity_poly.type
_entity_poly.pdbx_seq_one_letter_code
_entity_poly.pdbx_strand_id
1 'polypeptide(L)' 'MKISPEIEAAAAWLRAQADQVKSCSAVDVPPAETAFAALRLRACADGLLAGLHMPEPAEAAHD' A
#
# COMPACT_ATOMS: atom_id res chain seq x y z
N MET A 1 -17.19 -6.68 -0.47
CA MET A 1 -16.69 -6.00 0.74
C MET A 1 -16.50 -4.53 0.39
N LYS A 2 -16.99 -3.57 1.20
CA LYS A 2 -16.75 -2.14 0.93
C LYS A 2 -15.41 -1.76 1.53
N ILE A 3 -14.54 -1.16 0.72
CA ILE A 3 -13.27 -0.60 1.18
C ILE A 3 -13.59 0.59 2.08
N SER A 4 -12.92 0.69 3.23
CA SER A 4 -13.14 1.79 4.16
C SER A 4 -12.42 3.07 3.65
N PRO A 5 -12.93 4.26 3.97
CA PRO A 5 -12.30 5.52 3.55
C PRO A 5 -10.86 5.66 4.09
N GLU A 6 -10.53 5.02 5.22
CA GLU A 6 -9.16 4.96 5.75
C GLU A 6 -8.23 4.14 4.85
N ILE A 7 -8.71 3.02 4.29
CA ILE A 7 -7.94 2.19 3.36
C ILE A 7 -7.71 2.97 2.05
N GLU A 8 -8.71 3.70 1.56
CA GLU A 8 -8.56 4.56 0.38
C GLU A 8 -7.53 5.68 0.62
N ALA A 9 -7.59 6.33 1.78
CA ALA A 9 -6.64 7.37 2.16
C ALA A 9 -5.21 6.82 2.29
N ALA A 10 -5.04 5.63 2.87
CA ALA A 10 -3.75 4.97 2.99
C ALA A 10 -3.17 4.57 1.62
N ALA A 11 -4.01 3.99 0.73
CA ALA A 11 -3.60 3.65 -0.63
C ALA A 11 -3.22 4.89 -1.45
N ALA A 12 -3.97 5.99 -1.32
CA ALA A 12 -3.66 7.26 -1.96
C ALA A 12 -2.34 7.85 -1.46
N TRP A 13 -2.09 7.80 -0.15
CA TRP A 13 -0.84 8.26 0.44
C TRP A 13 0.36 7.44 -0.06
N LEU A 14 0.26 6.11 -0.09
CA LEU A 14 1.32 5.24 -0.60
C LEU A 14 1.66 5.50 -2.08
N ARG A 15 0.64 5.77 -2.90
CA ARG A 15 0.84 6.15 -4.31
C ARG A 15 1.56 7.50 -4.44
N ALA A 16 1.17 8.49 -3.64
CA ALA A 16 1.85 9.79 -3.60
C ALA A 16 3.32 9.65 -3.17
N GLN A 17 3.61 8.78 -2.18
CA GLN A 17 4.99 8.48 -1.77
C GLN A 17 5.78 7.82 -2.91
N ALA A 18 5.18 6.88 -3.65
CA ALA A 18 5.86 6.23 -4.79
C ALA A 18 6.29 7.26 -5.87
N ASP A 19 5.46 8.27 -6.12
CA ASP A 19 5.77 9.33 -7.08
C ASP A 19 6.80 10.34 -6.53
N GLN A 20 6.82 10.55 -5.21
CA GLN A 20 7.86 11.36 -4.54
C GLN A 20 9.23 10.66 -4.51
N VAL A 21 9.26 9.34 -4.32
CA VAL A 21 10.49 8.52 -4.43
C VAL A 21 11.07 8.63 -5.85
N LYS A 22 10.21 8.57 -6.88
CA LYS A 22 10.63 8.71 -8.28
C LYS A 22 11.21 10.09 -8.59
N SER A 23 10.77 11.14 -7.89
CA SER A 23 11.31 12.50 -8.00
C SER A 23 12.51 12.76 -7.09
N CYS A 24 13.03 11.75 -6.38
CA CYS A 24 14.13 11.85 -5.42
C CYS A 24 13.94 12.94 -4.35
N SER A 25 12.68 13.32 -4.06
CA SER A 25 12.41 14.59 -3.38
C SER A 25 12.00 14.46 -1.91
N ALA A 26 11.78 13.27 -1.36
CA ALA A 26 11.20 13.17 0.00
C ALA A 26 11.47 11.89 0.82
N VAL A 27 12.02 10.82 0.24
CA VAL A 27 12.25 9.57 1.00
C VAL A 27 13.74 9.29 1.02
N ASP A 28 14.27 9.02 2.22
CA ASP A 28 15.66 8.63 2.44
C ASP A 28 15.91 7.20 1.93
N VAL A 29 15.89 7.08 0.61
CA VAL A 29 16.12 5.84 -0.14
C VAL A 29 17.37 6.05 -0.99
N PRO A 30 18.34 5.13 -0.95
CA PRO A 30 19.48 5.20 -1.84
C PRO A 30 19.02 5.36 -3.30
N PRO A 31 19.67 6.20 -4.12
CA PRO A 31 19.26 6.41 -5.52
C PRO A 31 19.13 5.10 -6.31
N ALA A 32 19.98 4.12 -6.01
CA ALA A 32 19.95 2.78 -6.61
C ALA A 32 18.67 1.97 -6.30
N GLU A 33 17.96 2.31 -5.23
CA GLU A 33 16.79 1.58 -4.73
C GLU A 33 15.46 2.30 -4.95
N THR A 34 15.49 3.56 -5.43
CA THR A 34 14.29 4.37 -5.67
C THR A 34 13.25 3.67 -6.56
N ALA A 35 13.67 3.01 -7.64
CA ALA A 35 12.77 2.27 -8.52
C ALA A 35 12.08 1.10 -7.80
N PHE A 36 12.84 0.37 -6.97
CA PHE A 36 12.32 -0.76 -6.20
C PHE A 36 11.38 -0.30 -5.08
N ALA A 37 11.72 0.78 -4.38
CA ALA A 37 10.88 1.38 -3.35
C ALA A 37 9.55 1.88 -3.94
N ALA A 38 9.57 2.55 -5.10
CA ALA A 38 8.35 2.99 -5.78
C ALA A 38 7.45 1.82 -6.20
N LEU A 39 8.03 0.72 -6.69
CA LEU A 39 7.29 -0.51 -7.02
C LEU A 39 6.62 -1.12 -5.79
N ARG A 40 7.36 -1.23 -4.67
CA ARG A 40 6.82 -1.78 -3.42
C ARG A 40 5.67 -0.94 -2.85
N LEU A 41 5.81 0.38 -2.86
CA LEU A 41 4.76 1.29 -2.37
C LEU A 41 3.46 1.13 -3.18
N ARG A 42 3.57 0.98 -4.51
CA ARG A 42 2.43 0.72 -5.38
C ARG A 42 1.79 -0.65 -5.10
N ALA A 43 2.61 -1.70 -4.95
CA ALA A 43 2.13 -3.04 -4.61
C ALA A 43 1.39 -3.06 -3.26
N CYS A 44 1.88 -2.31 -2.26
CA CYS A 44 1.18 -2.17 -0.98
C CYS A 44 -0.17 -1.45 -1.13
N ALA A 45 -0.24 -0.36 -1.92
CA ALA A 45 -1.49 0.34 -2.19
C ALA A 45 -2.52 -0.58 -2.89
N ASP A 46 -2.06 -1.38 -3.86
CA ASP A 46 -2.94 -2.30 -4.58
C ASP A 46 -3.38 -3.47 -3.69
N GLY A 47 -2.51 -3.98 -2.81
CA GLY A 47 -2.88 -4.98 -1.80
C GLY A 47 -3.87 -4.46 -0.75
N LEU A 48 -3.77 -3.18 -0.38
CA LEU A 48 -4.77 -2.49 0.44
C LEU A 48 -6.11 -2.45 -0.29
N LEU A 49 -6.15 -2.00 -1.54
CA LEU A 49 -7.40 -1.93 -2.29
C LEU A 49 -7.99 -3.31 -2.63
N ALA A 50 -7.14 -4.34 -2.76
CA ALA A 50 -7.55 -5.72 -2.97
C ALA A 50 -8.03 -6.43 -1.70
N GLY A 51 -7.92 -5.80 -0.52
CA GLY A 51 -8.33 -6.41 0.75
C GLY A 51 -7.36 -7.44 1.32
N LEU A 52 -6.13 -7.54 0.81
CA LEU A 52 -5.12 -8.53 1.22
C LEU A 52 -4.55 -8.31 2.64
N HIS A 53 -4.98 -7.26 3.32
CA HIS A 53 -4.58 -6.88 4.67
C HIS A 53 -5.67 -7.21 5.70
N MET A 54 -6.81 -7.72 5.26
CA MET A 54 -7.87 -8.17 6.15
C MET A 54 -7.64 -9.65 6.46
N PRO A 55 -7.61 -10.06 7.74
CA PRO A 55 -7.65 -11.47 8.06
C PRO A 55 -8.87 -12.07 7.36
N GLU A 56 -8.73 -13.26 6.78
CA GLU A 56 -9.90 -14.03 6.34
C GLU A 56 -10.89 -14.03 7.51
N PRO A 57 -12.19 -13.77 7.27
CA PRO A 57 -13.17 -13.93 8.33
C PRO A 57 -13.00 -15.37 8.81
N ALA A 58 -12.47 -15.54 10.03
CA ALA A 58 -12.39 -16.84 10.65
C ALA A 58 -13.78 -17.42 10.53
N GLU A 59 -13.92 -18.49 9.75
CA GLU A 59 -15.19 -19.17 9.57
C GLU A 59 -15.80 -19.32 10.95
N ALA A 60 -17.04 -18.84 11.05
CA ALA A 60 -17.80 -18.82 12.28
C ALA A 60 -17.55 -20.13 13.03
N ALA A 61 -17.17 -20.01 14.30
CA ALA A 61 -17.06 -21.13 15.22
C ALA A 61 -18.28 -22.05 15.03
N HIS A 62 -18.05 -23.19 14.38
CA HIS A 62 -18.99 -24.29 14.35
C HIS A 62 -18.78 -25.07 15.64
N ASP A 63 -19.66 -24.81 16.61
CA ASP A 63 -20.02 -25.74 17.68
C ASP A 63 -21.53 -26.00 17.56
#